data_AF-F1KXY7-F1
#
_entry.id   AF-F1KXY7-F1
#
_cell.length_a   1.000
_cell.length_b   1.000
_cell.length_c   1.000
_cell.angle_alpha   90.00
_cell.angle_beta   90.00
_cell.angle_gamma   90.00
#
_symmetry.space_group_name_H-M   'P 1'
#
loop_
_entity.id
_entity.type
_entity.pdbx_description
1 polymer ?
#
loop_
_entity_poly.entity_id
_entity_poly.type
_entity_poly.pdbx_seq_one_letter_code
_entity_poly.pdbx_strand_id
1 'polypeptide(L)'
;MMRRRRKLCTRGILMPNSRFPQQVAQSTSSAVNVEVDTTTSLLGPGTSGPGGDNEDIMVHGEPIPPQILAEIFMRIDRKMTVGCICPMVCRRWHNVLSAAGFWIDYMRRRSRIIPPPALRSEQLLNMKKVCLKQPFERNLIGNPSGEKNFHGWTVLDNGGDRIIIERPPLNCSANLHDEIPVAFVTSYGWGTMRYVVDLWEEGIEAAFLDTYRPPITVSEYFTCRRDCAAVYALQVELVPDGQEKRISNNVVPRDHWGDDLPEQQDVTTNKSVAQIHRMEQWSSAEWQRVEHTFEDYPVGIRFVVFEHSGKDLQFWAGHYGSKMAKASVIVHFGDGHKRTSTTIKEGMDRALNEADSAQVEDIVQTEVLHEMRTDIRAEVVSEIRDELRQIREMMADIVSEFNASVQQVLEETMTMIRSIKEMIISTQSTSAPKEEAEQDFEERKLC
;
A
#
# COMPACT_ATOMS: atom_id res chain seq x y z
N MET A 1 36.07 -59.79 28.04
CA MET A 1 36.61 -61.02 27.41
C MET A 1 36.04 -61.14 26.01
N MET A 2 36.91 -61.32 25.00
CA MET A 2 36.70 -61.83 23.62
C MET A 2 35.51 -61.27 22.79
N ARG A 3 35.74 -60.54 21.68
CA ARG A 3 36.03 -61.05 20.31
C ARG A 3 34.91 -61.98 19.81
N ARG A 4 34.38 -61.94 18.58
CA ARG A 4 34.57 -61.19 17.32
C ARG A 4 33.79 -62.07 16.31
N ARG A 5 33.05 -61.48 15.35
CA ARG A 5 33.06 -61.83 13.90
C ARG A 5 32.69 -63.28 13.49
N ARG A 6 31.87 -63.55 12.47
CA ARG A 6 32.06 -63.17 11.04
C ARG A 6 31.00 -63.88 10.14
N LYS A 7 30.77 -63.29 8.95
CA LYS A 7 30.59 -63.93 7.60
C LYS A 7 29.21 -64.53 7.25
N LEU A 8 28.66 -64.46 6.02
CA LEU A 8 29.13 -63.99 4.69
C LEU A 8 27.95 -64.01 3.67
N CYS A 9 28.00 -63.13 2.65
CA CYS A 9 27.62 -63.34 1.22
C CYS A 9 26.15 -63.67 0.83
N THR A 10 25.54 -63.30 -0.31
CA THR A 10 25.90 -62.57 -1.55
C THR A 10 24.61 -62.37 -2.37
N ARG A 11 24.43 -61.23 -3.05
CA ARG A 11 24.18 -61.10 -4.50
C ARG A 11 23.72 -59.67 -4.84
N GLY A 12 24.45 -59.03 -5.73
CA GLY A 12 24.08 -57.76 -6.35
C GLY A 12 23.50 -57.96 -7.75
N ILE A 13 22.86 -56.91 -8.27
CA ILE A 13 22.63 -56.66 -9.69
C ILE A 13 22.78 -55.13 -9.91
N LEU A 14 23.54 -54.79 -10.94
CA LEU A 14 23.91 -53.46 -11.46
C LEU A 14 22.74 -52.76 -12.19
N MET A 15 22.83 -51.43 -12.35
CA MET A 15 22.62 -50.69 -13.61
C MET A 15 23.16 -49.23 -13.50
N PRO A 16 23.45 -48.51 -14.62
CA PRO A 16 24.77 -47.94 -14.84
C PRO A 16 24.87 -46.40 -14.96
N ASN A 17 26.12 -45.92 -14.85
CA ASN A 17 26.62 -44.60 -15.24
C ASN A 17 26.45 -44.33 -16.74
N SER A 18 26.10 -43.09 -17.12
CA SER A 18 26.37 -42.55 -18.44
C SER A 18 27.03 -41.17 -18.34
N ARG A 19 28.05 -40.99 -19.19
CA ARG A 19 29.04 -39.91 -19.20
C ARG A 19 28.54 -38.70 -19.98
N PHE A 20 28.90 -37.52 -19.49
CA PHE A 20 28.91 -36.27 -20.26
C PHE A 20 30.01 -36.29 -21.34
N PRO A 21 29.73 -35.83 -22.57
CA PRO A 21 30.76 -35.40 -23.51
C PRO A 21 30.90 -33.87 -23.51
N GLN A 22 32.14 -33.40 -23.31
CA GLN A 22 32.60 -32.08 -23.74
C GLN A 22 32.64 -32.04 -25.28
N GLN A 23 32.11 -30.97 -25.87
CA GLN A 23 32.46 -30.58 -27.25
C GLN A 23 32.98 -29.15 -27.26
N VAL A 24 34.21 -29.04 -27.76
CA VAL A 24 34.93 -27.84 -28.19
C VAL A 24 34.46 -27.50 -29.59
N ALA A 25 34.16 -26.23 -29.86
CA ALA A 25 34.07 -25.70 -31.23
C ALA A 25 34.74 -24.32 -31.27
N GLN A 26 35.72 -24.18 -32.15
CA GLN A 26 36.41 -22.92 -32.48
C GLN A 26 35.78 -22.27 -33.72
N SER A 27 35.84 -20.93 -33.72
CA SER A 27 35.90 -19.98 -34.85
C SER A 27 34.73 -19.88 -35.84
N THR A 28 34.16 -18.68 -35.98
CA THR A 28 34.42 -17.78 -37.12
C THR A 28 33.75 -16.42 -36.90
N SER A 29 34.50 -15.36 -37.19
CA SER A 29 34.00 -13.99 -37.27
C SER A 29 33.02 -13.84 -38.43
N SER A 30 31.85 -13.28 -38.18
CA SER A 30 31.04 -12.64 -39.22
C SER A 30 30.37 -11.42 -38.63
N ALA A 31 30.80 -10.25 -39.12
CA ALA A 31 30.15 -8.98 -38.90
C ALA A 31 28.78 -9.02 -39.59
N VAL A 32 27.72 -8.80 -38.82
CA VAL A 32 26.39 -8.54 -39.37
C VAL A 32 26.11 -7.07 -39.11
N ASN A 33 26.15 -6.28 -40.19
CA ASN A 33 25.66 -4.92 -40.22
C ASN A 33 24.18 -4.93 -39.82
N VAL A 34 23.84 -4.26 -38.72
CA VAL A 34 22.45 -3.90 -38.43
C VAL A 34 22.26 -2.51 -39.01
N GLU A 35 21.62 -2.46 -40.18
CA GLU A 35 21.03 -1.24 -40.70
C GLU A 35 19.99 -0.72 -39.69
N VAL A 36 20.15 0.54 -39.29
CA VAL A 36 19.19 1.25 -38.45
C VAL A 36 18.03 1.66 -39.35
N ASP A 37 16.99 0.82 -39.36
CA ASP A 37 15.76 1.13 -40.09
C ASP A 37 15.00 2.23 -39.35
N THR A 38 15.11 3.45 -39.87
CA THR A 38 14.65 4.68 -39.22
C THR A 38 13.25 5.04 -39.70
N THR A 39 12.26 4.16 -39.57
CA THR A 39 10.86 4.53 -39.89
C THR A 39 9.83 3.71 -39.12
N THR A 40 9.54 4.08 -37.86
CA THR A 40 8.17 3.98 -37.33
C THR A 40 7.96 5.00 -36.21
N SER A 41 7.57 6.21 -36.60
CA SER A 41 7.04 7.22 -35.67
C SER A 41 5.67 6.75 -35.17
N LEU A 42 5.57 6.48 -33.87
CA LEU A 42 4.33 6.14 -33.14
C LEU A 42 3.87 7.31 -32.24
N LEU A 43 4.10 8.56 -32.67
CA LEU A 43 3.57 9.74 -32.00
C LEU A 43 2.77 10.55 -33.02
N GLY A 44 1.46 10.67 -32.79
CA GLY A 44 0.56 11.50 -33.60
C GLY A 44 0.94 12.99 -33.57
N PRO A 45 0.37 13.81 -34.47
CA PRO A 45 0.78 15.20 -34.62
C PRO A 45 0.45 15.99 -33.35
N GLY A 46 1.47 16.62 -32.77
CA GLY A 46 1.35 17.46 -31.58
C GLY A 46 0.52 18.71 -31.88
N THR A 47 -0.51 18.95 -31.07
CA THR A 47 -1.16 20.25 -30.96
C THR A 47 -0.32 21.14 -30.05
N SER A 48 0.32 22.15 -30.64
CA SER A 48 1.02 23.22 -29.93
C SER A 48 0.00 24.15 -29.25
N GLY A 49 -0.11 24.05 -27.92
CA GLY A 49 -0.75 25.07 -27.09
C GLY A 49 0.26 26.18 -26.72
N PRO A 50 -0.19 27.43 -26.48
CA PRO A 50 0.71 28.54 -26.23
C PRO A 50 1.22 28.48 -24.78
N GLY A 51 2.52 28.27 -24.61
CA GLY A 51 3.15 28.25 -23.30
C GLY A 51 4.63 27.95 -23.38
N GLY A 52 5.44 29.02 -23.47
CA GLY A 52 6.80 29.10 -22.98
C GLY A 52 7.83 28.18 -23.64
N ASP A 53 8.39 28.64 -24.74
CA ASP A 53 9.61 28.08 -25.35
C ASP A 53 10.79 28.42 -24.43
N ASN A 54 11.04 27.63 -23.36
CA ASN A 54 12.31 27.51 -22.60
C ASN A 54 12.17 26.68 -21.28
N GLU A 55 11.76 25.40 -21.35
CA GLU A 55 11.68 24.53 -20.15
C GLU A 55 12.45 23.20 -20.25
N ASP A 56 13.26 23.01 -21.29
CA ASP A 56 13.95 21.75 -21.49
C ASP A 56 15.39 21.77 -20.96
N ILE A 57 15.77 20.70 -20.26
CA ILE A 57 17.17 20.45 -19.91
C ILE A 57 17.87 20.06 -21.21
N MET A 58 18.68 20.99 -21.72
CA MET A 58 19.42 20.85 -22.96
C MET A 58 20.84 20.33 -22.68
N VAL A 59 21.29 19.36 -23.45
CA VAL A 59 22.69 18.91 -23.48
C VAL A 59 23.20 19.13 -24.90
N HIS A 60 24.20 19.99 -25.06
CA HIS A 60 24.73 20.41 -26.37
C HIS A 60 23.70 21.02 -27.34
N GLY A 61 22.70 21.72 -26.80
CA GLY A 61 21.65 22.35 -27.63
C GLY A 61 20.53 21.40 -28.06
N GLU A 62 20.60 20.13 -27.66
CA GLU A 62 19.55 19.13 -27.89
C GLU A 62 18.83 18.77 -26.58
N PRO A 63 17.51 18.56 -26.60
CA PRO A 63 16.76 18.17 -25.42
C PRO A 63 17.08 16.72 -25.00
N ILE A 64 17.37 16.47 -23.71
CA ILE A 64 17.73 15.12 -23.22
C ILE A 64 16.64 14.09 -23.54
N PRO A 65 16.90 13.00 -24.29
CA PRO A 65 15.88 12.02 -24.65
C PRO A 65 15.10 11.48 -23.43
N PRO A 66 13.78 11.25 -23.54
CA PRO A 66 12.95 10.75 -22.42
C PRO A 66 13.49 9.48 -21.75
N GLN A 67 14.16 8.61 -22.52
CA GLN A 67 14.79 7.38 -22.05
C GLN A 67 15.96 7.67 -21.09
N ILE A 68 16.73 8.72 -21.35
CA ILE A 68 17.82 9.16 -20.49
C ILE A 68 17.26 9.81 -19.21
N LEU A 69 16.21 10.63 -19.33
CA LEU A 69 15.50 11.17 -18.15
C LEU A 69 14.95 10.04 -17.26
N ALA A 70 14.33 9.02 -17.86
CA ALA A 70 13.88 7.83 -17.14
C ALA A 70 15.06 7.17 -16.39
N GLU A 71 16.20 6.97 -17.04
CA GLU A 71 17.37 6.35 -16.41
C GLU A 71 17.98 7.23 -15.30
N ILE A 72 17.86 8.57 -15.39
CA ILE A 72 18.21 9.49 -14.30
C ILE A 72 17.26 9.30 -13.12
N PHE A 73 15.94 9.38 -13.34
CA PHE A 73 14.95 9.19 -12.27
C PHE A 73 15.04 7.81 -11.64
N MET A 74 15.41 6.81 -12.43
CA MET A 74 15.61 5.45 -11.95
C MET A 74 16.68 5.32 -10.86
N ARG A 75 17.69 6.19 -10.89
CA ARG A 75 18.78 6.23 -9.89
C ARG A 75 18.39 6.95 -8.60
N ILE A 76 17.28 7.67 -8.56
CA ILE A 76 16.82 8.33 -7.34
C ILE A 76 16.15 7.29 -6.44
N ASP A 77 16.70 7.06 -5.25
CA ASP A 77 16.23 6.00 -4.35
C ASP A 77 14.95 6.35 -3.59
N ARG A 78 14.78 7.64 -3.26
CA ARG A 78 13.63 8.10 -2.49
C ARG A 78 12.38 8.07 -3.37
N LYS A 79 11.58 7.00 -3.22
CA LYS A 79 10.35 6.76 -3.98
C LYS A 79 9.38 7.95 -4.00
N MET A 80 9.23 8.66 -2.88
CA MET A 80 8.35 9.83 -2.79
C MET A 80 8.89 11.03 -3.59
N THR A 81 10.21 11.18 -3.68
CA THR A 81 10.81 12.23 -4.51
C THR A 81 10.49 11.98 -5.98
N VAL A 82 10.76 10.76 -6.46
CA VAL A 82 10.47 10.36 -7.84
C VAL A 82 8.97 10.38 -8.15
N GLY A 83 8.15 9.93 -7.20
CA GLY A 83 6.70 9.80 -7.38
C GLY A 83 5.92 11.10 -7.24
N CYS A 84 6.33 11.99 -6.35
CA CYS A 84 5.52 13.15 -5.98
C CYS A 84 6.19 14.49 -6.31
N ILE A 85 7.51 14.58 -6.20
CA ILE A 85 8.22 15.85 -6.36
C ILE A 85 8.67 16.05 -7.81
N CYS A 86 9.38 15.07 -8.39
CA CYS A 86 9.88 15.15 -9.76
C CYS A 86 8.77 15.43 -10.81
N PRO A 87 7.56 14.84 -10.74
CA PRO A 87 6.50 15.16 -11.69
C PRO A 87 6.00 16.60 -11.63
N MET A 88 6.25 17.32 -10.51
CA MET A 88 5.83 18.71 -10.33
C MET A 88 6.81 19.72 -10.93
N VAL A 89 7.99 19.27 -11.39
CA VAL A 89 9.03 20.17 -11.93
C VAL A 89 8.62 20.74 -13.28
N CYS A 90 8.24 19.89 -14.24
CA CYS A 90 7.72 20.31 -15.55
C CYS A 90 6.90 19.20 -16.22
N ARG A 91 6.15 19.55 -17.27
CA ARG A 91 5.29 18.61 -18.02
C ARG A 91 6.07 17.41 -18.59
N ARG A 92 7.30 17.63 -19.01
CA ARG A 92 8.15 16.56 -19.57
C ARG A 92 8.50 15.51 -18.51
N TRP A 93 8.89 15.94 -17.31
CA TRP A 93 9.18 15.04 -16.19
C TRP A 93 7.92 14.28 -15.78
N HIS A 94 6.79 15.00 -15.70
CA HIS A 94 5.49 14.39 -15.47
C HIS A 94 5.17 13.28 -16.48
N ASN A 95 5.36 13.51 -17.77
CA ASN A 95 5.05 12.55 -18.82
C ASN A 95 5.90 11.27 -18.71
N VAL A 96 7.21 11.40 -18.46
CA VAL A 96 8.09 10.25 -18.23
C VAL A 96 7.64 9.45 -17.01
N LEU A 97 7.33 10.15 -15.91
CA LEU A 97 6.97 9.53 -14.63
C LEU A 97 5.49 9.11 -14.55
N SER A 98 4.70 9.35 -15.60
CA SER A 98 3.34 8.85 -15.74
C SER A 98 3.29 7.51 -16.48
N ALA A 99 4.36 7.13 -17.17
CA ALA A 99 4.42 5.87 -17.91
C ALA A 99 4.45 4.66 -16.95
N ALA A 100 3.55 3.70 -17.15
CA ALA A 100 3.53 2.46 -16.36
C ALA A 100 4.84 1.67 -16.45
N GLY A 101 5.46 1.64 -17.64
CA GLY A 101 6.74 0.96 -17.88
C GLY A 101 7.86 1.44 -16.95
N PHE A 102 7.95 2.75 -16.70
CA PHE A 102 8.93 3.32 -15.77
C PHE A 102 8.79 2.71 -14.37
N TRP A 103 7.57 2.62 -13.85
CA TRP A 103 7.32 2.09 -12.50
C TRP A 103 7.53 0.58 -12.40
N ILE A 104 7.25 -0.17 -13.48
CA ILE A 104 7.58 -1.60 -13.56
C ILE A 104 9.09 -1.80 -13.45
N ASP A 105 9.87 -1.04 -14.21
CA ASP A 105 11.34 -1.10 -14.18
C ASP A 105 11.87 -0.60 -12.83
N TYR A 106 11.22 0.38 -12.22
CA TYR A 106 11.53 0.88 -10.89
C TYR A 106 11.39 -0.17 -9.81
N MET A 107 10.30 -0.95 -9.84
CA MET A 107 10.12 -2.08 -8.94
C MET A 107 11.13 -3.19 -9.21
N ARG A 108 11.37 -3.54 -10.49
CA ARG A 108 12.32 -4.58 -10.88
C ARG A 108 13.74 -4.31 -10.39
N ARG A 109 14.24 -3.10 -10.59
CA ARG A 109 15.60 -2.70 -10.17
C ARG A 109 15.80 -2.78 -8.66
N ARG A 110 14.72 -2.68 -7.89
CA ARG A 110 14.72 -2.70 -6.42
C ARG A 110 14.19 -4.00 -5.83
N SER A 111 14.08 -5.06 -6.64
CA SER A 111 13.58 -6.39 -6.23
C SER A 111 12.24 -6.34 -5.49
N ARG A 112 11.37 -5.41 -5.90
CA ARG A 112 10.02 -5.27 -5.36
C ARG A 112 9.06 -6.20 -6.09
N ILE A 113 7.91 -6.43 -5.47
CA ILE A 113 6.85 -7.23 -6.07
C ILE A 113 6.30 -6.46 -7.28
N ILE A 114 6.27 -7.12 -8.43
CA ILE A 114 5.78 -6.58 -9.70
C ILE A 114 4.48 -7.31 -10.03
N PRO A 115 3.45 -6.59 -10.52
CA PRO A 115 2.24 -7.23 -10.99
C PRO A 115 2.50 -8.33 -12.04
N PRO A 116 1.69 -9.40 -12.07
CA PRO A 116 1.73 -10.43 -13.10
C PRO A 116 1.64 -9.82 -14.52
N PRO A 117 2.23 -10.46 -15.55
CA PRO A 117 2.23 -9.93 -16.91
C PRO A 117 0.85 -9.49 -17.42
N ALA A 118 -0.20 -10.23 -17.08
CA ALA A 118 -1.59 -9.94 -17.47
C ALA A 118 -2.12 -8.59 -16.97
N LEU A 119 -1.57 -8.06 -15.86
CA LEU A 119 -2.01 -6.82 -15.24
C LEU A 119 -1.08 -5.63 -15.56
N ARG A 120 0.07 -5.84 -16.19
CA ARG A 120 1.08 -4.78 -16.41
C ARG A 120 0.64 -3.70 -17.39
N SER A 121 -0.28 -4.03 -18.30
CA SER A 121 -0.87 -3.10 -19.26
C SER A 121 -2.28 -2.65 -18.88
N GLU A 122 -2.80 -3.08 -17.72
CA GLU A 122 -4.16 -2.72 -17.30
C GLU A 122 -4.19 -1.27 -16.79
N GLN A 123 -5.02 -0.45 -17.41
CA GLN A 123 -5.11 0.98 -17.13
C GLN A 123 -5.76 1.27 -15.77
N LEU A 124 -6.65 0.39 -15.31
CA LEU A 124 -7.25 0.51 -13.98
C LEU A 124 -6.25 0.24 -12.85
N LEU A 125 -5.15 -0.48 -13.13
CA LEU A 125 -4.10 -0.72 -12.15
C LEU A 125 -3.06 0.41 -12.21
N ASN A 126 -3.19 1.39 -11.31
CA ASN A 126 -2.27 2.51 -11.22
C ASN A 126 -0.86 2.07 -10.79
N MET A 127 -0.01 1.78 -11.78
CA MET A 127 1.34 1.22 -11.58
C MET A 127 2.23 2.10 -10.70
N LYS A 128 2.03 3.43 -10.75
CA LYS A 128 2.72 4.39 -9.89
C LYS A 128 2.33 4.18 -8.43
N LYS A 129 1.04 4.16 -8.10
CA LYS A 129 0.57 3.88 -6.73
C LYS A 129 1.02 2.50 -6.26
N VAL A 130 0.91 1.47 -7.09
CA VAL A 130 1.37 0.10 -6.79
C VAL A 130 2.86 0.07 -6.45
N CYS A 131 3.70 0.80 -7.19
CA CYS A 131 5.13 0.88 -6.89
C CYS A 131 5.42 1.62 -5.57
N LEU A 132 4.69 2.72 -5.31
CA LEU A 132 4.92 3.56 -4.12
C LEU A 132 4.44 2.89 -2.83
N LYS A 133 3.28 2.20 -2.88
CA LYS A 133 2.59 1.66 -1.70
C LYS A 133 2.70 0.14 -1.55
N GLN A 134 2.98 -0.60 -2.63
CA GLN A 134 3.08 -2.06 -2.63
C GLN A 134 1.88 -2.76 -1.96
N PRO A 135 0.62 -2.49 -2.37
CA PRO A 135 -0.56 -3.02 -1.66
C PRO A 135 -0.75 -4.54 -1.74
N PHE A 136 -0.12 -5.19 -2.72
CA PHE A 136 -0.37 -6.61 -2.99
C PHE A 136 0.68 -7.51 -2.33
N GLU A 137 0.26 -8.73 -1.98
CA GLU A 137 1.13 -9.82 -1.48
C GLU A 137 1.92 -9.47 -0.21
N ARG A 138 1.40 -8.54 0.60
CA ARG A 138 1.92 -8.24 1.93
C ARG A 138 0.77 -8.02 2.92
N ASN A 139 1.10 -8.09 4.20
CA ASN A 139 0.17 -7.72 5.25
C ASN A 139 -0.08 -6.19 5.26
N LEU A 140 -1.36 -5.81 5.25
CA LEU A 140 -1.84 -4.43 5.36
C LEU A 140 -2.13 -4.01 6.81
N ILE A 141 -2.12 -4.94 7.77
CA ILE A 141 -2.14 -4.63 9.20
C ILE A 141 -0.71 -4.27 9.66
N GLY A 142 -0.53 -3.02 10.09
CA GLY A 142 0.79 -2.47 10.43
C GLY A 142 1.32 -2.80 11.84
N ASN A 143 0.50 -3.42 12.68
CA ASN A 143 0.79 -3.79 14.07
C ASN A 143 0.06 -5.10 14.44
N PRO A 144 0.46 -6.24 13.87
CA PRO A 144 -0.35 -7.45 13.85
C PRO A 144 -0.42 -8.21 15.18
N SER A 145 0.50 -7.97 16.13
CA SER A 145 0.53 -8.69 17.41
C SER A 145 0.70 -7.79 18.64
N GLY A 146 0.78 -6.46 18.46
CA GLY A 146 0.93 -5.50 19.54
C GLY A 146 2.37 -5.03 19.77
N GLU A 147 3.28 -5.26 18.83
CA GLU A 147 4.67 -4.80 18.90
C GLU A 147 4.74 -3.28 19.11
N LYS A 148 3.80 -2.53 18.51
CA LYS A 148 3.65 -1.07 18.61
C LYS A 148 2.52 -0.67 19.56
N ASN A 149 2.38 -1.38 20.68
CA ASN A 149 1.26 -1.21 21.60
C ASN A 149 -0.09 -1.38 20.87
N PHE A 150 -1.04 -0.48 21.09
CA PHE A 150 -2.34 -0.47 20.40
C PHE A 150 -2.34 0.40 19.12
N HIS A 151 -1.18 0.83 18.61
CA HIS A 151 -1.14 1.70 17.43
C HIS A 151 -1.87 1.07 16.23
N GLY A 152 -2.80 1.82 15.63
CA GLY A 152 -3.65 1.40 14.51
C GLY A 152 -4.88 0.59 14.91
N TRP A 153 -4.93 0.08 16.15
CA TRP A 153 -6.09 -0.63 16.68
C TRP A 153 -6.99 0.31 17.48
N THR A 154 -8.31 0.18 17.27
CA THR A 154 -9.33 0.83 18.09
C THR A 154 -9.90 -0.19 19.06
N VAL A 155 -9.75 0.05 20.36
CA VAL A 155 -10.38 -0.80 21.39
C VAL A 155 -11.84 -0.39 21.52
N LEU A 156 -12.77 -1.31 21.22
CA LEU A 156 -14.21 -1.08 21.24
C LEU A 156 -14.83 -1.46 22.58
N ASP A 157 -14.50 -2.66 23.06
CA ASP A 157 -14.91 -3.19 24.36
C ASP A 157 -13.66 -3.58 25.15
N ASN A 158 -13.65 -3.26 26.44
CA ASN A 158 -12.46 -3.38 27.28
C ASN A 158 -12.82 -3.84 28.70
N GLY A 159 -13.58 -4.93 28.78
CA GLY A 159 -14.10 -5.48 30.02
C GLY A 159 -13.03 -6.12 30.91
N GLY A 160 -13.42 -6.41 32.16
CA GLY A 160 -12.55 -6.97 33.18
C GLY A 160 -11.34 -6.10 33.48
N ASP A 161 -10.16 -6.71 33.59
CA ASP A 161 -8.88 -6.03 33.85
C ASP A 161 -8.26 -5.40 32.59
N ARG A 162 -9.08 -5.25 31.54
CA ARG A 162 -8.75 -4.66 30.23
C ARG A 162 -7.86 -5.56 29.37
N ILE A 163 -7.72 -5.17 28.11
CA ILE A 163 -6.80 -5.80 27.17
C ILE A 163 -5.38 -5.32 27.48
N ILE A 164 -4.44 -6.27 27.52
CA ILE A 164 -3.01 -5.98 27.65
C ILE A 164 -2.22 -6.61 26.51
N ILE A 165 -0.91 -6.40 26.54
CA ILE A 165 0.05 -6.99 25.61
C ILE A 165 1.04 -7.81 26.43
N GLU A 166 1.15 -9.09 26.11
CA GLU A 166 2.12 -9.98 26.73
C GLU A 166 3.36 -10.17 25.87
N ARG A 167 4.53 -10.28 26.52
CA ARG A 167 5.85 -10.42 25.90
C ARG A 167 6.77 -11.32 26.74
N PRO A 168 6.90 -12.63 26.43
CA PRO A 168 6.09 -13.42 25.51
C PRO A 168 4.71 -13.79 26.10
N PRO A 169 3.80 -14.34 25.28
CA PRO A 169 2.53 -14.88 25.75
C PRO A 169 2.71 -15.97 26.83
N LEU A 170 1.97 -15.85 27.93
CA LEU A 170 2.11 -16.69 29.12
C LEU A 170 1.24 -17.95 29.09
N ASN A 171 1.75 -19.07 29.60
CA ASN A 171 1.02 -20.32 29.85
C ASN A 171 0.25 -20.89 28.63
N CYS A 172 0.78 -20.67 27.43
CA CYS A 172 0.36 -21.32 26.18
C CYS A 172 1.53 -22.05 25.54
N SER A 173 1.26 -22.98 24.63
CA SER A 173 2.33 -23.70 23.92
C SER A 173 3.05 -22.76 22.95
N ALA A 174 4.33 -23.05 22.71
CA ALA A 174 5.05 -22.42 21.61
C ALA A 174 4.41 -22.86 20.28
N ASN A 175 4.28 -21.93 19.33
CA ASN A 175 3.86 -22.28 17.98
C ASN A 175 5.05 -22.89 17.23
N LEU A 176 4.87 -24.13 16.74
CA LEU A 176 5.92 -24.94 16.12
C LEU A 176 6.34 -24.43 14.74
N HIS A 177 5.46 -23.71 14.04
CA HIS A 177 5.71 -23.23 12.69
C HIS A 177 6.19 -21.78 12.66
N ASP A 178 5.89 -21.03 13.72
CA ASP A 178 5.91 -19.58 13.67
C ASP A 178 6.15 -18.99 15.06
N GLU A 179 7.27 -18.31 15.31
CA GLU A 179 7.50 -17.68 16.61
C GLU A 179 6.49 -16.55 16.85
N ILE A 180 5.79 -16.56 18.00
CA ILE A 180 4.85 -15.53 18.43
C ILE A 180 5.39 -14.88 19.71
N PRO A 181 6.21 -13.83 19.58
CA PRO A 181 6.88 -13.20 20.73
C PRO A 181 5.99 -12.17 21.46
N VAL A 182 4.89 -11.73 20.84
CA VAL A 182 3.99 -10.71 21.36
C VAL A 182 2.55 -11.10 21.00
N ALA A 183 1.62 -10.89 21.92
CA ALA A 183 0.19 -11.07 21.65
C ALA A 183 -0.64 -10.07 22.45
N PHE A 184 -1.81 -9.72 21.90
CA PHE A 184 -2.88 -9.09 22.64
C PHE A 184 -3.59 -10.13 23.51
N VAL A 185 -3.96 -9.78 24.74
CA VAL A 185 -4.58 -10.71 25.70
C VAL A 185 -5.79 -10.08 26.36
N THR A 186 -6.91 -10.77 26.31
CA THR A 186 -8.19 -10.35 26.92
C THR A 186 -8.32 -10.83 28.37
N SER A 187 -9.28 -10.26 29.09
CA SER A 187 -9.55 -10.56 30.50
C SER A 187 -10.79 -11.45 30.63
N TYR A 188 -11.49 -11.39 31.78
CA TYR A 188 -12.72 -12.13 32.07
C TYR A 188 -13.99 -11.44 31.54
N GLY A 189 -13.89 -10.16 31.16
CA GLY A 189 -14.90 -9.46 30.36
C GLY A 189 -14.50 -9.46 28.88
N TRP A 190 -15.47 -9.22 27.99
CA TRP A 190 -15.20 -9.08 26.56
C TRP A 190 -14.18 -7.96 26.31
N GLY A 191 -13.10 -8.31 25.64
CA GLY A 191 -12.18 -7.38 25.01
C GLY A 191 -12.33 -7.47 23.50
N THR A 192 -12.62 -6.35 22.84
CA THR A 192 -12.80 -6.27 21.39
C THR A 192 -11.94 -5.16 20.82
N MET A 193 -11.21 -5.46 19.74
CA MET A 193 -10.41 -4.49 19.01
C MET A 193 -10.69 -4.56 17.51
N ARG A 194 -10.58 -3.40 16.87
CA ARG A 194 -10.80 -3.19 15.44
C ARG A 194 -9.57 -2.63 14.77
N TYR A 195 -9.27 -3.13 13.58
CA TYR A 195 -8.37 -2.53 12.61
C TYR A 195 -9.15 -2.28 11.32
N VAL A 196 -9.01 -1.08 10.74
CA VAL A 196 -9.64 -0.74 9.45
C VAL A 196 -8.55 -0.54 8.41
N VAL A 197 -8.63 -1.28 7.31
CA VAL A 197 -7.74 -1.10 6.16
C VAL A 197 -8.51 -0.34 5.08
N ASP A 198 -8.02 0.86 4.74
CA ASP A 198 -8.46 1.60 3.56
C ASP A 198 -7.67 1.11 2.33
N LEU A 199 -8.36 0.40 1.43
CA LEU A 199 -7.72 -0.19 0.26
C LEU A 199 -7.23 0.87 -0.74
N TRP A 200 -7.87 2.05 -0.78
CA TRP A 200 -7.48 3.16 -1.64
C TRP A 200 -6.22 3.86 -1.12
N GLU A 201 -6.14 4.12 0.19
CA GLU A 201 -4.93 4.69 0.81
C GLU A 201 -3.73 3.75 0.72
N GLU A 202 -3.97 2.43 0.75
CA GLU A 202 -2.96 1.40 0.47
C GLU A 202 -2.55 1.35 -1.01
N GLY A 203 -3.25 2.07 -1.89
CA GLY A 203 -2.84 2.33 -3.28
C GLY A 203 -3.57 1.49 -4.32
N ILE A 204 -4.71 0.89 -3.98
CA ILE A 204 -5.56 0.14 -4.91
C ILE A 204 -6.70 1.05 -5.39
N GLU A 205 -6.80 1.25 -6.71
CA GLU A 205 -7.83 2.14 -7.25
C GLU A 205 -9.24 1.50 -7.13
N ALA A 206 -10.23 2.32 -6.81
CA ALA A 206 -11.64 1.93 -6.70
C ALA A 206 -12.14 1.17 -7.95
N ALA A 207 -11.84 1.69 -9.14
CA ALA A 207 -12.24 1.06 -10.39
C ALA A 207 -11.59 -0.32 -10.61
N PHE A 208 -10.36 -0.52 -10.11
CA PHE A 208 -9.71 -1.83 -10.13
C PHE A 208 -10.40 -2.79 -9.16
N LEU A 209 -10.70 -2.36 -7.94
CA LEU A 209 -11.46 -3.17 -6.96
C LEU A 209 -12.82 -3.60 -7.52
N ASP A 210 -13.57 -2.69 -8.14
CA ASP A 210 -14.90 -2.98 -8.68
C ASP A 210 -14.85 -3.94 -9.88
N THR A 211 -13.83 -3.82 -10.72
CA THR A 211 -13.73 -4.59 -11.98
C THR A 211 -13.08 -5.95 -11.77
N TYR A 212 -11.98 -6.01 -11.00
CA TYR A 212 -11.17 -7.21 -10.83
C TYR A 212 -11.51 -7.98 -9.57
N ARG A 213 -12.01 -7.29 -8.54
CA ARG A 213 -12.33 -7.89 -7.23
C ARG A 213 -11.24 -8.87 -6.77
N PRO A 214 -9.98 -8.39 -6.66
CA PRO A 214 -8.85 -9.24 -6.33
C PRO A 214 -9.10 -10.02 -5.03
N PRO A 215 -8.66 -11.29 -4.91
CA PRO A 215 -8.83 -12.04 -3.68
C PRO A 215 -8.24 -11.32 -2.48
N ILE A 216 -8.97 -11.29 -1.36
CA ILE A 216 -8.52 -10.69 -0.10
C ILE A 216 -8.48 -11.78 0.96
N THR A 217 -7.28 -12.15 1.40
CA THR A 217 -7.08 -13.15 2.45
C THR A 217 -6.91 -12.47 3.79
N VAL A 218 -7.68 -12.91 4.78
CA VAL A 218 -7.56 -12.49 6.18
C VAL A 218 -7.22 -13.68 7.05
N SER A 219 -6.36 -13.48 8.05
CA SER A 219 -5.96 -14.55 8.95
C SER A 219 -5.51 -14.01 10.30
N GLU A 220 -5.56 -14.84 11.34
CA GLU A 220 -5.02 -14.53 12.65
C GLU A 220 -4.67 -15.81 13.40
N TYR A 221 -3.67 -15.72 14.29
CA TYR A 221 -3.40 -16.75 15.27
C TYR A 221 -4.08 -16.43 16.59
N PHE A 222 -4.71 -17.43 17.18
CA PHE A 222 -5.33 -17.31 18.50
C PHE A 222 -5.00 -18.51 19.39
N THR A 223 -5.04 -18.30 20.70
CA THR A 223 -4.94 -19.35 21.71
C THR A 223 -5.52 -18.88 23.05
N CYS A 224 -5.44 -19.71 24.08
CA CYS A 224 -5.74 -19.35 25.46
C CYS A 224 -4.64 -19.88 26.39
N ARG A 225 -4.82 -19.72 27.70
CA ARG A 225 -3.95 -20.40 28.67
C ARG A 225 -4.34 -21.86 28.81
N ARG A 226 -3.38 -22.72 29.15
CA ARG A 226 -3.63 -24.13 29.48
C ARG A 226 -4.58 -24.29 30.67
N ASP A 227 -4.52 -23.40 31.66
CA ASP A 227 -5.25 -23.52 32.92
C ASP A 227 -6.60 -22.78 32.92
N CYS A 228 -7.04 -22.18 31.82
CA CYS A 228 -8.34 -21.51 31.74
C CYS A 228 -8.96 -21.64 30.34
N ALA A 229 -10.24 -22.03 30.29
CA ALA A 229 -11.02 -22.00 29.07
C ALA A 229 -11.31 -20.55 28.66
N ALA A 230 -11.36 -20.30 27.35
CA ALA A 230 -11.64 -18.96 26.82
C ALA A 230 -12.43 -19.05 25.50
N VAL A 231 -13.01 -17.93 25.10
CA VAL A 231 -13.65 -17.77 23.79
C VAL A 231 -12.85 -16.76 22.98
N TYR A 232 -12.61 -17.11 21.73
CA TYR A 232 -12.10 -16.23 20.69
C TYR A 232 -13.19 -16.02 19.63
N ALA A 233 -13.29 -14.81 19.09
CA ALA A 233 -14.13 -14.53 17.94
C ALA A 233 -13.39 -13.63 16.95
N LEU A 234 -13.45 -13.97 15.66
CA LEU A 234 -13.01 -13.16 14.54
C LEU A 234 -14.24 -12.70 13.76
N GLN A 235 -14.31 -11.42 13.43
CA GLN A 235 -15.30 -10.86 12.51
C GLN A 235 -14.60 -9.94 11.52
N VAL A 236 -14.75 -10.24 10.23
CA VAL A 236 -14.21 -9.38 9.17
C VAL A 236 -15.31 -9.08 8.16
N GLU A 237 -15.48 -7.81 7.81
CA GLU A 237 -16.41 -7.37 6.77
C GLU A 237 -15.70 -6.50 5.74
N LEU A 238 -15.94 -6.80 4.46
CA LEU A 238 -15.65 -5.94 3.33
C LEU A 238 -16.79 -4.94 3.20
N VAL A 239 -16.49 -3.66 3.35
CA VAL A 239 -17.51 -2.59 3.37
C VAL A 239 -17.24 -1.51 2.32
N PRO A 240 -18.30 -0.87 1.80
CA PRO A 240 -18.18 0.31 0.97
C PRO A 240 -17.78 1.53 1.79
N ASP A 241 -17.57 2.64 1.08
CA ASP A 241 -17.27 3.93 1.70
C ASP A 241 -18.37 4.43 2.64
N GLY A 242 -17.98 5.03 3.76
CA GLY A 242 -18.86 5.52 4.82
C GLY A 242 -19.42 4.46 5.77
N GLN A 243 -19.06 3.18 5.60
CA GLN A 243 -19.52 2.07 6.44
C GLN A 243 -18.42 1.47 7.33
N GLU A 244 -17.22 2.04 7.35
CA GLU A 244 -16.05 1.55 8.08
C GLU A 244 -16.18 1.54 9.61
N LYS A 245 -17.21 2.20 10.15
CA LYS A 245 -17.41 2.36 11.60
C LYS A 245 -18.15 1.20 12.27
N ARG A 246 -18.74 0.27 11.52
CA ARG A 246 -19.56 -0.83 12.07
C ARG A 246 -19.44 -2.10 11.24
N ILE A 247 -19.45 -3.25 11.93
CA ILE A 247 -19.78 -4.54 11.34
C ILE A 247 -21.31 -4.69 11.40
N SER A 248 -21.92 -5.13 10.29
CA SER A 248 -23.38 -5.20 10.13
C SER A 248 -24.02 -6.32 10.95
N ASN A 249 -23.30 -7.43 11.15
CA ASN A 249 -23.76 -8.59 11.90
C ASN A 249 -22.82 -8.84 13.09
N ASN A 250 -23.18 -8.33 14.27
CA ASN A 250 -22.47 -8.70 15.50
C ASN A 250 -22.88 -10.11 15.92
N VAL A 251 -22.05 -11.11 15.58
CA VAL A 251 -22.23 -12.50 15.98
C VAL A 251 -21.72 -12.72 17.41
N VAL A 252 -20.91 -11.80 17.93
CA VAL A 252 -20.49 -11.79 19.35
C VAL A 252 -21.68 -11.31 20.20
N PRO A 253 -22.23 -12.16 21.09
CA PRO A 253 -23.31 -11.72 21.96
C PRO A 253 -22.75 -10.77 23.02
N ARG A 254 -23.19 -9.51 22.99
CA ARG A 254 -22.76 -8.48 23.95
C ARG A 254 -23.07 -8.83 25.41
N ASP A 255 -24.13 -9.62 25.64
CA ASP A 255 -24.74 -9.71 26.97
C ASP A 255 -24.78 -11.14 27.56
N HIS A 256 -24.23 -12.16 26.89
CA HIS A 256 -24.36 -13.55 27.36
C HIS A 256 -23.18 -13.98 28.25
N TRP A 257 -23.52 -14.15 29.53
CA TRP A 257 -22.66 -14.52 30.66
C TRP A 257 -22.56 -16.04 30.90
N GLY A 258 -22.83 -16.91 29.93
CA GLY A 258 -22.67 -18.34 30.13
C GLY A 258 -23.24 -19.23 29.03
N ASP A 259 -22.57 -20.37 28.87
CA ASP A 259 -22.95 -21.69 28.35
C ASP A 259 -23.63 -21.89 26.97
N ASP A 260 -24.28 -20.90 26.37
CA ASP A 260 -24.99 -21.08 25.08
C ASP A 260 -24.22 -20.55 23.85
N LEU A 261 -22.88 -20.45 23.95
CA LEU A 261 -22.07 -20.18 22.76
C LEU A 261 -21.78 -21.50 22.04
N PRO A 262 -22.09 -21.61 20.73
CA PRO A 262 -21.76 -22.81 19.96
C PRO A 262 -20.25 -23.07 20.03
N GLU A 263 -19.88 -24.34 20.11
CA GLU A 263 -18.48 -24.80 20.23
C GLU A 263 -17.61 -24.27 19.08
N GLN A 264 -18.19 -24.23 17.88
CA GLN A 264 -17.70 -23.51 16.72
C GLN A 264 -18.89 -23.01 15.88
N GLN A 265 -18.85 -21.75 15.46
CA GLN A 265 -19.79 -21.21 14.48
C GLN A 265 -19.06 -20.35 13.46
N ASP A 266 -19.09 -20.82 12.21
CA ASP A 266 -18.47 -20.15 11.08
C ASP A 266 -19.57 -19.70 10.13
N VAL A 267 -19.77 -18.39 10.02
CA VAL A 267 -20.70 -17.78 9.09
C VAL A 267 -19.89 -16.99 8.07
N THR A 268 -19.89 -17.46 6.83
CA THR A 268 -19.16 -16.83 5.73
C THR A 268 -20.11 -16.43 4.61
N THR A 269 -19.86 -15.27 4.05
CA THR A 269 -20.39 -14.79 2.77
C THR A 269 -19.22 -14.36 1.91
N ASN A 270 -19.47 -13.98 0.66
CA ASN A 270 -18.43 -13.41 -0.19
C ASN A 270 -17.88 -12.06 0.32
N LYS A 271 -18.51 -11.40 1.30
CA LYS A 271 -18.05 -10.12 1.86
C LYS A 271 -17.89 -10.09 3.39
N SER A 272 -18.23 -11.16 4.10
CA SER A 272 -18.15 -11.19 5.56
C SER A 272 -17.75 -12.57 6.07
N VAL A 273 -16.88 -12.64 7.07
CA VAL A 273 -16.61 -13.86 7.84
C VAL A 273 -16.80 -13.57 9.32
N ALA A 274 -17.48 -14.46 10.02
CA ALA A 274 -17.54 -14.50 11.47
C ALA A 274 -17.21 -15.91 11.93
N GLN A 275 -16.20 -16.06 12.77
CA GLN A 275 -15.77 -17.33 13.35
C GLN A 275 -15.70 -17.20 14.86
N ILE A 276 -16.29 -18.14 15.58
CA ILE A 276 -16.24 -18.20 17.04
C ILE A 276 -15.64 -19.54 17.43
N HIS A 277 -14.64 -19.51 18.30
CA HIS A 277 -13.95 -20.69 18.78
C HIS A 277 -13.91 -20.71 20.30
N ARG A 278 -14.41 -21.81 20.88
CA ARG A 278 -14.23 -22.12 22.29
C ARG A 278 -12.98 -22.95 22.49
N MET A 279 -12.11 -22.52 23.42
CA MET A 279 -10.90 -23.24 23.78
C MET A 279 -11.06 -23.84 25.18
N GLU A 280 -10.76 -25.13 25.32
CA GLU A 280 -10.96 -25.87 26.55
C GLU A 280 -9.83 -25.68 27.58
N GLN A 281 -10.20 -25.77 28.85
CA GLN A 281 -9.28 -25.82 29.97
C GLN A 281 -8.51 -27.15 29.96
N TRP A 282 -7.26 -27.12 30.42
CA TRP A 282 -6.33 -28.26 30.45
C TRP A 282 -5.98 -28.84 29.08
N SER A 283 -6.23 -28.08 28.01
CA SER A 283 -5.81 -28.41 26.64
C SER A 283 -4.30 -28.22 26.45
N SER A 284 -3.78 -28.59 25.28
CA SER A 284 -2.38 -28.29 24.94
C SER A 284 -2.12 -26.79 24.83
N ALA A 285 -3.16 -25.95 24.75
CA ALA A 285 -3.05 -24.50 24.55
C ALA A 285 -2.17 -24.16 23.34
N GLU A 286 -2.35 -24.90 22.25
CA GLU A 286 -1.68 -24.67 20.98
C GLU A 286 -2.23 -23.43 20.29
N TRP A 287 -1.38 -22.76 19.53
CA TRP A 287 -1.80 -21.69 18.65
C TRP A 287 -2.53 -22.26 17.45
N GLN A 288 -3.75 -21.80 17.27
CA GLN A 288 -4.59 -22.13 16.12
C GLN A 288 -4.59 -20.95 15.15
N ARG A 289 -4.80 -21.23 13.86
CA ARG A 289 -4.88 -20.20 12.82
C ARG A 289 -6.26 -20.25 12.18
N VAL A 290 -6.94 -19.11 12.19
CA VAL A 290 -8.10 -18.85 11.33
C VAL A 290 -7.62 -18.21 10.04
N GLU A 291 -8.25 -18.56 8.92
CA GLU A 291 -7.95 -17.99 7.60
C GLU A 291 -9.20 -18.03 6.72
N HIS A 292 -9.44 -16.95 5.98
CA HIS A 292 -10.51 -16.85 5.00
C HIS A 292 -10.07 -15.99 3.82
N THR A 293 -10.42 -16.41 2.60
CA THR A 293 -10.18 -15.63 1.39
C THR A 293 -11.51 -15.21 0.78
N PHE A 294 -11.72 -13.90 0.69
CA PHE A 294 -12.85 -13.32 -0.02
C PHE A 294 -12.57 -13.29 -1.52
N GLU A 295 -13.46 -13.90 -2.28
CA GLU A 295 -13.50 -13.85 -3.74
C GLU A 295 -14.90 -13.45 -4.18
N ASP A 296 -15.02 -12.85 -5.37
CA ASP A 296 -16.31 -12.48 -5.97
C ASP A 296 -17.23 -11.66 -5.06
N TYR A 297 -16.65 -10.83 -4.19
CA TYR A 297 -17.39 -9.87 -3.36
C TYR A 297 -18.18 -8.85 -4.20
N PRO A 298 -19.18 -8.15 -3.63
CA PRO A 298 -19.92 -7.12 -4.36
C PRO A 298 -19.02 -5.97 -4.84
N VAL A 299 -19.49 -5.22 -5.84
CA VAL A 299 -18.85 -3.96 -6.25
C VAL A 299 -19.02 -2.90 -5.15
N GLY A 300 -18.12 -1.92 -5.11
CA GLY A 300 -18.18 -0.81 -4.18
C GLY A 300 -17.36 -0.98 -2.90
N ILE A 301 -16.70 -2.12 -2.68
CA ILE A 301 -15.84 -2.34 -1.51
C ILE A 301 -14.65 -1.37 -1.51
N ARG A 302 -14.43 -0.70 -0.38
CA ARG A 302 -13.30 0.23 -0.18
C ARG A 302 -12.50 -0.08 1.08
N PHE A 303 -13.12 -0.72 2.07
CA PHE A 303 -12.49 -0.99 3.35
C PHE A 303 -12.56 -2.47 3.73
N VAL A 304 -11.57 -2.93 4.48
CA VAL A 304 -11.62 -4.18 5.26
C VAL A 304 -11.72 -3.80 6.73
N VAL A 305 -12.85 -4.10 7.36
CA VAL A 305 -13.05 -3.93 8.80
C VAL A 305 -12.71 -5.26 9.47
N PHE A 306 -11.61 -5.30 10.20
CA PHE A 306 -11.12 -6.48 10.90
C PHE A 306 -11.35 -6.31 12.40
N GLU A 307 -12.20 -7.13 13.01
CA GLU A 307 -12.45 -7.16 14.44
C GLU A 307 -12.14 -8.52 15.03
N HIS A 308 -11.45 -8.52 16.16
CA HIS A 308 -11.33 -9.71 16.98
C HIS A 308 -11.81 -9.43 18.40
N SER A 309 -12.27 -10.49 19.07
CA SER A 309 -12.80 -10.41 20.41
C SER A 309 -12.43 -11.65 21.21
N GLY A 310 -12.47 -11.51 22.53
CA GLY A 310 -12.50 -12.67 23.41
C GLY A 310 -12.64 -12.33 24.87
N LYS A 311 -12.80 -13.39 25.65
CA LYS A 311 -12.88 -13.37 27.11
C LYS A 311 -12.57 -14.75 27.68
N ASP A 312 -12.30 -14.82 28.97
CA ASP A 312 -12.26 -16.09 29.67
C ASP A 312 -13.66 -16.71 29.87
N LEU A 313 -13.68 -17.97 30.29
CA LEU A 313 -14.90 -18.70 30.65
C LEU A 313 -14.98 -19.07 32.14
N GLN A 314 -14.04 -18.61 32.96
CA GLN A 314 -14.00 -18.92 34.40
C GLN A 314 -14.26 -17.70 35.28
N PHE A 315 -14.34 -16.52 34.68
CA PHE A 315 -14.51 -15.24 35.34
C PHE A 315 -13.40 -14.97 36.37
N TRP A 316 -12.16 -15.30 36.01
CA TRP A 316 -11.00 -15.14 36.89
C TRP A 316 -10.34 -13.79 36.66
N ALA A 317 -10.19 -13.03 37.76
CA ALA A 317 -9.46 -11.76 37.74
C ALA A 317 -8.05 -11.94 37.13
N GLY A 318 -7.65 -11.01 36.28
CA GLY A 318 -6.44 -11.07 35.47
C GLY A 318 -6.71 -11.34 33.99
N HIS A 319 -5.69 -11.87 33.31
CA HIS A 319 -5.62 -12.00 31.85
C HIS A 319 -5.67 -13.48 31.45
N TYR A 320 -6.85 -14.07 31.68
CA TYR A 320 -7.14 -15.47 31.42
C TYR A 320 -7.95 -15.70 30.14
N GLY A 321 -8.28 -14.63 29.41
CA GLY A 321 -9.03 -14.71 28.16
C GLY A 321 -8.19 -15.18 26.98
N SER A 322 -8.73 -14.97 25.78
CA SER A 322 -8.06 -15.28 24.53
C SER A 322 -6.79 -14.45 24.32
N LYS A 323 -5.86 -15.03 23.57
CA LYS A 323 -4.64 -14.40 23.08
C LYS A 323 -4.70 -14.34 21.58
N MET A 324 -4.36 -13.19 20.99
CA MET A 324 -4.44 -12.96 19.54
C MET A 324 -3.13 -12.35 19.02
N ALA A 325 -2.64 -12.86 17.89
CA ALA A 325 -1.38 -12.43 17.31
C ALA A 325 -1.32 -12.66 15.80
N LYS A 326 -0.38 -11.97 15.13
CA LYS A 326 -0.12 -12.12 13.70
C LYS A 326 -1.39 -11.92 12.83
N ALA A 327 -2.26 -10.99 13.21
CA ALA A 327 -3.40 -10.58 12.40
C ALA A 327 -2.94 -10.12 11.01
N SER A 328 -3.66 -10.52 9.96
CA SER A 328 -3.26 -10.26 8.59
C SER A 328 -4.43 -9.94 7.68
N VAL A 329 -4.21 -8.98 6.78
CA VAL A 329 -5.04 -8.70 5.60
C VAL A 329 -4.09 -8.62 4.41
N ILE A 330 -4.25 -9.52 3.44
CA ILE A 330 -3.41 -9.59 2.24
C ILE A 330 -4.32 -9.51 1.01
N VAL A 331 -4.05 -8.51 0.15
CA VAL A 331 -4.70 -8.45 -1.16
C VAL A 331 -3.80 -9.13 -2.18
N HIS A 332 -4.37 -10.07 -2.94
CA HIS A 332 -3.64 -10.79 -3.98
C HIS A 332 -3.86 -10.16 -5.35
N PHE A 333 -2.98 -10.43 -6.32
CA PHE A 333 -3.22 -9.97 -7.70
C PHE A 333 -4.41 -10.65 -8.39
N GLY A 334 -4.81 -11.83 -7.90
CA GLY A 334 -5.82 -12.67 -8.53
C GLY A 334 -5.34 -13.28 -9.86
N ASP A 335 -6.30 -13.81 -10.62
CA ASP A 335 -6.05 -14.50 -11.89
C ASP A 335 -5.89 -13.57 -13.10
N GLY A 336 -6.01 -12.26 -12.90
CA GLY A 336 -5.92 -11.25 -13.96
C GLY A 336 -7.18 -11.14 -14.85
N HIS A 337 -8.28 -11.79 -14.49
CA HIS A 337 -9.54 -11.70 -15.24
C HIS A 337 -10.47 -10.67 -14.62
N LYS A 338 -11.09 -9.87 -15.49
CA LYS A 338 -12.17 -8.95 -15.09
C LYS A 338 -13.36 -9.81 -14.67
N ARG A 339 -13.92 -9.52 -13.49
CA ARG A 339 -15.11 -10.20 -13.00
C ARG A 339 -16.32 -9.55 -13.66
N THR A 340 -16.75 -10.09 -14.80
CA THR A 340 -17.95 -9.61 -15.50
C THR A 340 -19.13 -9.62 -14.53
N SER A 341 -19.83 -8.48 -14.43
CA SER A 341 -21.06 -8.37 -13.66
C SER A 341 -22.15 -9.19 -14.35
N THR A 342 -22.17 -10.51 -14.11
CA THR A 342 -23.30 -11.37 -14.47
C THR A 342 -24.58 -10.85 -13.80
N THR A 343 -24.43 -10.14 -12.67
CA THR A 343 -25.51 -9.47 -11.94
C THR A 343 -26.16 -8.31 -12.69
N ILE A 344 -25.47 -7.63 -13.62
CA ILE A 344 -26.11 -6.59 -14.46
C ILE A 344 -26.90 -7.23 -15.59
N LYS A 345 -26.39 -8.26 -16.29
CA LYS A 345 -27.19 -8.95 -17.32
C LYS A 345 -28.36 -9.70 -16.70
N GLU A 346 -28.14 -10.49 -15.65
CA GLU A 346 -29.23 -11.20 -14.97
C GLU A 346 -30.17 -10.26 -14.23
N GLY A 347 -29.67 -9.16 -13.67
CA GLY A 347 -30.51 -8.13 -13.05
C GLY A 347 -31.31 -7.32 -14.06
N MET A 348 -30.76 -7.06 -15.25
CA MET A 348 -31.44 -6.36 -16.33
C MET A 348 -32.41 -7.29 -17.07
N ASP A 349 -32.07 -8.57 -17.26
CA ASP A 349 -32.95 -9.61 -17.82
C ASP A 349 -34.07 -9.97 -16.83
N ARG A 350 -33.81 -9.94 -15.51
CA ARG A 350 -34.83 -10.12 -14.47
C ARG A 350 -35.71 -8.87 -14.33
N ALA A 351 -35.15 -7.67 -14.40
CA ALA A 351 -35.91 -6.42 -14.44
C ALA A 351 -36.73 -6.26 -15.73
N LEU A 352 -36.25 -6.74 -16.88
CA LEU A 352 -37.00 -6.79 -18.13
C LEU A 352 -38.14 -7.81 -18.06
N ASN A 353 -37.91 -8.98 -17.46
CA ASN A 353 -38.94 -10.00 -17.25
C ASN A 353 -39.98 -9.60 -16.19
N GLU A 354 -39.58 -8.84 -15.16
CA GLU A 354 -40.51 -8.29 -14.15
C GLU A 354 -41.30 -7.09 -14.70
N ALA A 355 -40.69 -6.25 -15.55
CA ALA A 355 -41.34 -5.13 -16.21
C ALA A 355 -42.41 -5.55 -17.23
N ASP A 356 -42.26 -6.71 -17.89
CA ASP A 356 -43.29 -7.28 -18.78
C ASP A 356 -44.50 -7.84 -18.00
N SER A 357 -44.36 -8.09 -16.70
CA SER A 357 -45.44 -8.60 -15.83
C SER A 357 -46.23 -7.52 -15.08
N ALA A 358 -45.73 -6.28 -15.07
CA ALA A 358 -46.27 -5.18 -14.28
C ALA A 358 -46.84 -4.03 -15.13
N GLN A 359 -47.45 -4.33 -16.27
CA GLN A 359 -48.26 -3.36 -17.01
C GLN A 359 -49.71 -3.31 -16.51
N VAL A 360 -49.95 -2.86 -15.27
CA VAL A 360 -51.20 -2.20 -14.85
C VAL A 360 -50.87 -1.33 -13.61
N GLU A 361 -51.15 -0.02 -13.69
CA GLU A 361 -50.95 1.04 -12.65
C GLU A 361 -49.47 1.49 -12.49
N ASP A 362 -49.04 2.75 -12.59
CA ASP A 362 -49.67 4.04 -12.32
C ASP A 362 -48.82 5.18 -12.96
N ILE A 363 -49.48 6.24 -13.46
CA ILE A 363 -48.85 7.36 -14.21
C ILE A 363 -48.32 8.47 -13.27
N VAL A 364 -48.25 8.24 -11.95
CA VAL A 364 -47.96 9.30 -10.96
C VAL A 364 -46.50 9.31 -10.44
N GLN A 365 -45.63 8.37 -10.84
CA GLN A 365 -44.26 8.28 -10.28
C GLN A 365 -43.14 9.01 -11.05
N THR A 366 -43.39 9.56 -12.23
CA THR A 366 -42.32 10.19 -13.05
C THR A 366 -41.97 11.62 -12.69
N GLU A 367 -42.87 12.39 -12.05
CA GLU A 367 -42.58 13.79 -11.66
C GLU A 367 -41.87 13.88 -10.31
N VAL A 368 -42.30 13.11 -9.31
CA VAL A 368 -41.70 13.12 -7.96
C VAL A 368 -40.25 12.61 -7.98
N LEU A 369 -39.97 11.56 -8.74
CA LEU A 369 -38.60 11.05 -8.93
C LEU A 369 -37.73 12.01 -9.76
N HIS A 370 -38.31 12.85 -10.61
CA HIS A 370 -37.56 13.86 -11.35
C HIS A 370 -37.18 15.04 -10.44
N GLU A 371 -38.13 15.56 -9.66
CA GLU A 371 -37.90 16.64 -8.69
C GLU A 371 -36.91 16.24 -7.59
N MET A 372 -37.06 15.06 -6.99
CA MET A 372 -36.10 14.57 -5.98
C MET A 372 -34.69 14.40 -6.56
N ARG A 373 -34.56 14.00 -7.84
CA ARG A 373 -33.27 13.80 -8.48
C ARG A 373 -32.63 15.12 -8.91
N THR A 374 -33.41 16.16 -9.20
CA THR A 374 -32.90 17.51 -9.44
C THR A 374 -32.45 18.18 -8.15
N ASP A 375 -33.18 17.98 -7.04
CA ASP A 375 -32.84 18.58 -5.75
C ASP A 375 -31.58 17.95 -5.14
N ILE A 376 -31.49 16.61 -5.13
CA ILE A 376 -30.27 15.91 -4.68
C ILE A 376 -29.07 16.31 -5.54
N ARG A 377 -29.25 16.47 -6.86
CA ARG A 377 -28.17 16.88 -7.75
C ARG A 377 -27.75 18.32 -7.50
N ALA A 378 -28.68 19.22 -7.16
CA ALA A 378 -28.38 20.60 -6.82
C ALA A 378 -27.62 20.70 -5.49
N GLU A 379 -28.04 19.94 -4.47
CA GLU A 379 -27.43 19.91 -3.15
C GLU A 379 -26.00 19.35 -3.21
N VAL A 380 -25.80 18.19 -3.84
CA VAL A 380 -24.46 17.59 -4.01
C VAL A 380 -23.53 18.49 -4.84
N VAL A 381 -24.04 19.14 -5.89
CA VAL A 381 -23.24 20.09 -6.69
C VAL A 381 -22.87 21.34 -5.88
N SER A 382 -23.72 21.77 -4.95
CA SER A 382 -23.42 22.90 -4.07
C SER A 382 -22.35 22.57 -3.04
N GLU A 383 -22.41 21.39 -2.41
CA GLU A 383 -21.39 20.91 -1.47
C GLU A 383 -20.04 20.74 -2.17
N ILE A 384 -20.02 20.10 -3.34
CA ILE A 384 -18.78 19.96 -4.14
C ILE A 384 -18.21 21.33 -4.52
N ARG A 385 -19.07 22.31 -4.84
CA ARG A 385 -18.61 23.66 -5.17
C ARG A 385 -18.01 24.39 -3.97
N ASP A 386 -18.58 24.19 -2.78
CA ASP A 386 -18.08 24.80 -1.56
C ASP A 386 -16.77 24.14 -1.10
N GLU A 387 -16.63 22.82 -1.21
CA GLU A 387 -15.34 22.15 -0.97
C GLU A 387 -14.26 22.58 -1.96
N LEU A 388 -14.60 22.67 -3.26
CA LEU A 388 -13.68 23.19 -4.27
C LEU A 388 -13.29 24.65 -4.00
N ARG A 389 -14.19 25.47 -3.44
CA ARG A 389 -13.88 26.84 -3.01
C ARG A 389 -12.89 26.84 -1.85
N GLN A 390 -13.12 26.04 -0.81
CA GLN A 390 -12.21 25.93 0.33
C GLN A 390 -10.82 25.43 -0.08
N ILE A 391 -10.76 24.41 -0.96
CA ILE A 391 -9.49 23.90 -1.48
C ILE A 391 -8.76 24.99 -2.28
N ARG A 392 -9.48 25.79 -3.08
CA ARG A 392 -8.88 26.88 -3.85
C ARG A 392 -8.34 28.01 -2.95
N GLU A 393 -9.06 28.36 -1.89
CA GLU A 393 -8.62 29.35 -0.90
C GLU A 393 -7.38 28.86 -0.15
N MET A 394 -7.41 27.61 0.33
CA MET A 394 -6.25 26.99 0.98
C MET A 394 -5.02 26.93 0.05
N MET A 395 -5.21 26.61 -1.24
CA MET A 395 -4.11 26.64 -2.20
C MET A 395 -3.59 28.06 -2.44
N ALA A 396 -4.45 29.08 -2.44
CA ALA A 396 -4.03 30.47 -2.58
C ALA A 396 -3.18 30.92 -1.38
N ASP A 397 -3.55 30.51 -0.17
CA ASP A 397 -2.77 30.79 1.05
C ASP A 397 -1.41 30.10 1.03
N ILE A 398 -1.36 28.82 0.65
CA ILE A 398 -0.09 28.08 0.50
C ILE A 398 0.82 28.73 -0.54
N VAL A 399 0.28 29.16 -1.69
CA VAL A 399 1.05 29.86 -2.72
C VAL A 399 1.55 31.21 -2.22
N SER A 400 0.75 31.92 -1.42
CA SER A 400 1.13 33.19 -0.80
C SER A 400 2.29 32.99 0.19
N GLU A 401 2.21 32.02 1.09
CA GLU A 401 3.27 31.68 2.05
C GLU A 401 4.56 31.23 1.36
N PHE A 402 4.44 30.42 0.32
CA PHE A 402 5.59 30.00 -0.49
C PHE A 402 6.26 31.19 -1.17
N ASN A 403 5.48 32.09 -1.78
CA ASN A 403 6.01 33.30 -2.42
C ASN A 403 6.70 34.23 -1.41
N ALA A 404 6.13 34.40 -0.22
CA ALA A 404 6.74 35.19 0.85
C ALA A 404 8.09 34.59 1.29
N SER A 405 8.16 33.27 1.43
CA SER A 405 9.40 32.56 1.78
C SER A 405 10.47 32.71 0.70
N VAL A 406 10.09 32.63 -0.58
CA VAL A 406 11.01 32.83 -1.71
C VAL A 406 11.54 34.27 -1.74
N GLN A 407 10.69 35.27 -1.50
CA GLN A 407 11.10 36.67 -1.44
C GLN A 407 12.07 36.92 -0.28
N GLN A 408 11.83 36.33 0.89
CA GLN A 408 12.76 36.44 2.03
C GLN A 408 14.16 35.90 1.68
N VAL A 409 14.23 34.72 1.06
CA VAL A 409 15.52 34.13 0.64
C VAL A 409 16.21 35.02 -0.41
N LEU A 410 15.46 35.62 -1.32
CA LEU A 410 15.96 36.59 -2.31
C LEU A 410 16.54 37.85 -1.65
N GLU A 411 15.87 38.39 -0.63
CA GLU A 411 16.37 39.57 0.11
C GLU A 411 17.64 39.26 0.91
N GLU A 412 17.68 38.11 1.58
CA GLU A 412 18.84 37.63 2.34
C GLU A 412 20.06 37.45 1.41
N THR A 413 19.86 36.80 0.26
CA THR A 413 20.92 36.61 -0.73
C THR A 413 21.39 37.92 -1.36
N MET A 414 20.48 38.83 -1.70
CA MET A 414 20.85 40.16 -2.23
C MET A 414 21.60 41.01 -1.20
N THR A 415 21.29 40.86 0.09
CA THR A 415 22.00 41.54 1.18
C THR A 415 23.39 40.96 1.38
N MET A 416 23.54 39.64 1.29
CA MET A 416 24.84 38.98 1.29
C MET A 416 25.71 39.42 0.11
N ILE A 417 25.14 39.51 -1.10
CA ILE A 417 25.84 40.01 -2.29
C ILE A 417 26.30 41.46 -2.11
N ARG A 418 25.46 42.34 -1.52
CA ARG A 418 25.85 43.73 -1.20
C ARG A 418 27.02 43.77 -0.22
N SER A 419 26.98 42.98 0.85
CA SER A 419 28.06 42.90 1.83
C SER A 419 29.38 42.40 1.21
N ILE A 420 29.31 41.40 0.33
CA ILE A 420 30.49 40.93 -0.42
C ILE A 420 31.04 42.02 -1.34
N LYS A 421 30.17 42.76 -2.05
CA LYS A 421 30.61 43.89 -2.89
C LYS A 421 31.30 44.98 -2.07
N GLU A 422 30.76 45.35 -0.91
CA GLU A 422 31.38 46.34 -0.02
C GLU A 422 32.74 45.87 0.51
N MET A 423 32.87 44.59 0.86
CA MET A 423 34.16 44.00 1.23
C MET A 423 35.18 44.08 0.09
N ILE A 424 34.79 43.76 -1.15
CA ILE A 424 35.67 43.84 -2.33
C ILE A 424 36.11 45.30 -2.60
N ILE A 425 35.19 46.26 -2.50
CA ILE A 425 35.49 47.69 -2.68
C ILE A 425 36.48 48.16 -1.60
N SER A 426 36.28 47.75 -0.35
CA SER A 426 37.19 48.09 0.75
C SER A 426 38.60 47.50 0.56
N THR A 427 38.71 46.32 -0.04
CA THR A 427 40.02 45.69 -0.33
C THR A 427 40.72 46.33 -1.53
N GLN A 428 39.96 46.81 -2.53
CA GLN A 428 40.54 47.56 -3.66
C GLN A 428 40.99 48.97 -3.26
N SER A 429 40.33 49.62 -2.29
CA SER A 429 40.76 50.91 -1.77
C SER A 429 42.03 50.82 -0.90
N THR A 430 42.40 49.63 -0.42
CA THR A 430 43.69 49.39 0.27
C THR A 430 44.84 49.02 -0.67
N SER A 431 44.57 48.88 -1.97
CA SER A 431 45.59 48.60 -3.00
C SER A 431 45.61 49.71 -4.07
N ALA A 432 46.03 50.91 -3.67
CA ALA A 432 46.54 51.92 -4.60
C ALA A 432 48.09 51.94 -4.53
N PRO A 433 48.79 52.22 -5.65
CA PRO A 433 50.19 51.83 -5.85
C PRO A 433 51.17 52.72 -5.10
N LYS A 434 52.28 52.13 -4.64
CA LYS A 434 53.50 52.85 -4.27
C LYS A 434 54.09 53.52 -5.52
N GLU A 435 53.62 54.72 -5.84
CA GLU A 435 54.20 55.61 -6.85
C GLU A 435 55.01 56.76 -6.20
N GLU A 436 55.52 56.54 -4.98
CA GLU A 436 56.44 57.45 -4.27
C GLU A 436 57.86 56.87 -4.11
N ALA A 437 58.17 55.73 -4.75
CA ALA A 437 59.51 55.12 -4.66
C ALA A 437 60.45 55.47 -5.83
N GLU A 438 59.98 56.17 -6.87
CA GLU A 438 60.81 56.60 -8.02
C GLU A 438 61.24 58.08 -7.96
N GLN A 439 60.85 58.84 -6.93
CA GLN A 439 61.41 60.18 -6.65
C GLN A 439 62.53 60.17 -5.59
N ASP A 440 62.71 59.10 -4.80
CA ASP A 440 63.79 58.99 -3.79
C ASP A 440 65.07 58.30 -4.34
N PHE A 441 65.10 57.90 -5.62
CA PHE A 441 66.28 57.29 -6.25
C PHE A 441 67.17 58.28 -7.02
N GLU A 442 66.70 59.50 -7.30
CA GLU A 442 67.55 60.58 -7.86
C GLU A 442 68.06 61.59 -6.82
N GLU A 443 67.58 61.57 -5.57
CA GLU A 443 68.15 62.38 -4.47
C GLU A 443 69.22 61.64 -3.64
N ARG A 444 69.49 60.36 -3.90
CA ARG A 444 70.53 59.57 -3.21
C ARG A 444 71.75 59.20 -4.07
N LYS A 445 72.04 60.02 -5.09
CA LYS A 445 73.34 60.05 -5.79
C LYS A 445 74.24 61.22 -5.36
N LEU A 446 73.94 61.81 -4.20
CA LEU A 446 74.80 62.81 -3.55
C LEU A 446 75.16 62.37 -2.12
N CYS A 447 75.76 61.18 -1.99
CA CYS A 447 76.82 60.89 -1.01
C CYS A 447 77.64 59.67 -1.44
#